data_AF-M6ZYZ0-F1
#
_entry.id   AF-M6ZYZ0-F1
#
_cell.length_a   1.000
_cell.length_b   1.000
_cell.length_c   1.000
_cell.angle_alpha   90.00
_cell.angle_beta   90.00
_cell.angle_gamma   90.00
#
_symmetry.space_group_name_H-M   'P 1'
#
loop_
_entity.id
_entity.type
_entity.pdbx_description
1 polymer ?
#
loop_
_entity_poly.entity_id
_entity_poly.type
_entity_poly.pdbx_seq_one_letter_code
_entity_poly.pdbx_strand_id
1 'polypeptide(L)'
;MPTFSKMESSEKLDSYEVIGKSADFRISDKVVKERMTQYFEIGLSSEFFINNFGKERMRFIFTITKIHPGLNRKTPIKKGLYAFGKEEREESEE
;
A
#
# COMPACT_ATOMS: atom_id res chain seq x y z
N MET A 1 2.08 12.62 -14.70
CA MET A 1 1.38 11.74 -13.74
C MET A 1 1.73 10.31 -14.08
N PRO A 2 2.04 9.42 -13.10
CA PRO A 2 2.27 8.02 -13.41
C PRO A 2 0.98 7.40 -13.94
N THR A 3 1.07 6.70 -15.06
CA THR A 3 -0.02 5.91 -15.64
C THR A 3 -0.12 4.62 -14.83
N PHE A 4 -1.14 4.52 -13.97
CA PHE A 4 -1.42 3.30 -13.22
C PHE A 4 -2.32 2.41 -14.08
N SER A 5 -1.82 1.27 -14.54
CA SER A 5 -2.64 0.24 -15.19
C SER A 5 -3.23 -0.70 -14.16
N LYS A 6 -4.46 -1.17 -14.39
CA LYS A 6 -5.02 -2.28 -13.63
C LYS A 6 -4.13 -3.51 -13.86
N MET A 7 -3.85 -4.26 -12.80
CA MET A 7 -3.12 -5.53 -12.93
C MET A 7 -4.04 -6.55 -13.61
N GLU A 8 -3.75 -6.87 -14.87
CA GLU A 8 -4.58 -7.78 -15.70
C GLU A 8 -4.32 -9.27 -15.40
N SER A 9 -3.21 -9.60 -14.73
CA SER A 9 -2.80 -10.97 -14.42
C SER A 9 -2.07 -11.05 -13.08
N SER A 10 -1.96 -12.25 -12.49
CA SER A 10 -1.12 -12.47 -11.32
C SER A 10 0.35 -12.25 -11.68
N GLU A 11 1.00 -11.24 -11.11
CA GLU A 11 2.46 -11.14 -11.13
C GLU A 11 3.06 -11.99 -10.02
N LYS A 12 4.12 -12.73 -10.36
CA LYS A 12 4.97 -13.43 -9.39
C LYS A 12 6.31 -12.71 -9.38
N LEU A 13 6.77 -12.38 -8.18
CA LEU A 13 8.10 -11.84 -7.96
C LEU A 13 8.93 -12.91 -7.30
N ASP A 14 10.08 -13.21 -7.89
CA ASP A 14 11.04 -14.13 -7.30
C ASP A 14 11.89 -13.39 -6.25
N SER A 15 12.40 -14.15 -5.28
CA SER A 15 13.10 -13.55 -4.13
C SER A 15 14.31 -12.72 -4.54
N TYR A 16 15.02 -13.10 -5.60
CA TYR A 16 16.17 -12.35 -6.11
C TYR A 16 15.80 -10.99 -6.71
N GLU A 17 14.55 -10.77 -7.08
CA GLU A 17 14.05 -9.51 -7.67
C GLU A 17 13.73 -8.47 -6.59
N VAL A 18 13.41 -8.95 -5.38
CA VAL A 18 13.09 -8.13 -4.21
C VAL A 18 14.33 -7.87 -3.35
N ILE A 19 15.35 -8.74 -3.40
CA ILE A 19 16.58 -8.55 -2.64
C ILE A 19 17.30 -7.27 -3.11
N GLY A 20 17.39 -6.29 -2.21
CA GLY A 20 18.04 -4.99 -2.46
C GLY A 20 17.17 -3.95 -3.17
N LYS A 21 15.89 -4.25 -3.45
CA LYS A 21 14.94 -3.33 -4.06
C LYS A 21 13.60 -3.35 -3.33
N SER A 22 12.89 -2.22 -3.34
CA SER A 22 11.50 -2.17 -2.87
C SER A 22 10.57 -2.35 -4.06
N ALA A 23 9.54 -3.19 -3.90
CA ALA A 23 8.43 -3.27 -4.83
C ALA A 23 7.24 -2.49 -4.25
N ASP A 24 6.81 -1.43 -4.95
CA ASP A 24 5.72 -0.56 -4.50
C ASP A 24 4.44 -0.85 -5.28
N PHE A 25 3.37 -1.12 -4.54
CA PHE A 25 2.06 -1.42 -5.08
C PHE A 25 1.03 -0.42 -4.57
N ARG A 26 0.00 -0.19 -5.38
CA ARG A 26 -1.19 0.53 -4.96
C ARG A 26 -2.41 -0.37 -5.10
N ILE A 27 -3.13 -0.55 -4.00
CA ILE A 27 -4.37 -1.33 -3.95
C ILE A 27 -5.52 -0.35 -3.80
N SER A 28 -6.43 -0.34 -4.78
CA SER A 28 -7.58 0.55 -4.79
C SER A 28 -8.83 -0.15 -4.25
N ASP A 29 -9.52 0.52 -3.32
CA ASP A 29 -10.87 0.17 -2.89
C ASP A 29 -11.92 0.76 -3.83
N LYS A 30 -11.67 1.96 -4.36
CA LYS A 30 -12.60 2.68 -5.25
C LYS A 30 -11.91 3.43 -6.39
N VAL A 31 -12.36 3.13 -7.61
CA VAL A 31 -11.95 3.81 -8.85
C VAL A 31 -13.16 4.54 -9.46
N VAL A 32 -12.98 5.80 -9.85
CA VAL A 32 -14.02 6.64 -10.50
C VAL A 32 -13.39 7.31 -11.72
N LYS A 33 -13.97 7.11 -12.92
CA LYS A 33 -13.44 7.68 -14.17
C LYS A 33 -11.92 7.48 -14.32
N GLU A 34 -11.46 6.24 -14.12
CA GLU A 34 -10.03 5.85 -14.17
C GLU A 34 -9.12 6.43 -13.07
N ARG A 35 -9.64 7.29 -12.20
CA ARG A 35 -8.91 7.80 -11.03
C ARG A 35 -9.17 6.91 -9.80
N MET A 36 -8.11 6.43 -9.17
CA MET A 36 -8.19 5.79 -7.85
C MET A 36 -8.52 6.87 -6.80
N THR A 37 -9.72 6.80 -6.23
CA THR A 37 -10.23 7.78 -5.24
C THR A 37 -10.08 7.28 -3.80
N GLN A 38 -10.03 5.96 -3.61
CA GLN A 38 -9.70 5.33 -2.34
C GLN A 38 -8.69 4.23 -2.61
N TYR A 39 -7.54 4.32 -1.95
CA TYR A 39 -6.45 3.38 -2.14
C TYR A 39 -5.48 3.42 -0.96
N PHE A 40 -4.68 2.37 -0.85
CA PHE A 40 -3.49 2.35 -0.02
C PHE A 40 -2.28 1.92 -0.84
N GLU A 41 -1.13 2.48 -0.49
CA GLU A 41 0.17 2.14 -1.07
C GLU A 41 0.90 1.21 -0.11
N ILE A 42 1.46 0.13 -0.65
CA ILE A 42 2.25 -0.86 0.07
C ILE A 42 3.63 -0.94 -0.58
N GLY A 43 4.67 -0.72 0.21
CA GLY A 43 6.02 -1.12 -0.14
C GLY A 43 6.32 -2.51 0.39
N LEU A 44 6.85 -3.38 -0.46
CA LEU A 44 7.43 -4.67 -0.09
C LEU A 44 8.95 -4.55 -0.17
N SER A 45 9.62 -4.77 0.95
CA SER A 45 11.09 -4.87 1.02
C SER A 45 11.52 -6.17 1.68
N SER A 46 12.80 -6.51 1.55
CA SER A 46 13.40 -7.68 2.20
C SER A 46 14.60 -7.27 3.05
N GLU A 47 14.78 -7.92 4.19
CA GLU A 47 15.92 -7.72 5.08
C GLU A 47 16.48 -9.08 5.54
N PHE A 48 17.81 -9.19 5.56
CA PHE A 48 18.51 -10.32 6.17
C PHE A 48 18.83 -10.01 7.63
N PHE A 49 18.62 -10.99 8.51
CA PHE A 49 18.93 -10.88 9.93
C PHE A 49 19.50 -12.19 10.46
N ILE A 50 20.29 -12.10 11.53
CA ILE A 50 20.77 -13.25 12.28
C ILE A 50 19.82 -13.49 13.45
N ASN A 51 19.29 -14.70 13.58
CA ASN A 51 18.44 -15.04 14.72
C ASN A 51 19.27 -15.39 15.97
N ASN A 52 18.60 -15.59 17.11
CA ASN A 52 19.26 -15.92 18.38
C ASN A 52 20.07 -17.23 18.36
N PHE A 53 19.94 -18.05 17.31
CA PHE A 53 20.71 -19.28 17.12
C PHE A 53 21.90 -19.11 16.16
N GLY A 54 22.23 -17.87 15.77
CA GLY A 54 23.30 -17.58 14.82
C GLY A 54 22.98 -17.94 13.37
N LYS A 55 21.71 -18.24 13.05
CA LYS A 55 21.29 -18.59 11.68
C LYS A 55 20.84 -17.35 10.93
N GLU A 56 21.36 -17.17 9.72
CA GLU A 56 20.89 -16.17 8.77
C GLU A 56 19.47 -16.50 8.29
N ARG A 57 18.61 -15.48 8.28
CA ARG A 57 17.22 -15.55 7.87
C ARG A 57 16.90 -14.33 7.04
N MET A 58 15.94 -14.48 6.14
CA MET A 58 15.34 -13.37 5.39
C MET A 58 13.91 -13.15 5.88
N ARG A 59 13.50 -11.90 6.01
CA ARG A 59 12.10 -11.53 6.22
C ARG A 59 11.64 -10.58 5.12
N PHE A 60 10.38 -10.72 4.72
CA PHE A 60 9.69 -9.75 3.90
C PHE A 60 8.95 -8.77 4.80
N ILE A 61 9.07 -7.48 4.51
CA ILE A 61 8.47 -6.39 5.26
C ILE A 61 7.45 -5.72 4.35
N PHE A 62 6.19 -5.79 4.74
CA PHE A 62 5.10 -5.05 4.10
C PHE A 62 4.85 -3.76 4.88
N THR A 63 5.06 -2.62 4.22
CA THR A 63 4.89 -1.31 4.83
C THR A 63 3.77 -0.57 4.12
N ILE A 64 2.73 -0.17 4.85
CA ILE A 64 1.72 0.76 4.32
C ILE A 64 2.35 2.16 4.31
N THR A 65 2.62 2.69 3.12
CA THR A 65 3.27 4.00 2.95
C THR A 65 2.26 5.14 2.85
N LYS A 66 1.07 4.86 2.30
CA LYS A 66 -0.02 5.85 2.18
C LYS A 66 -1.38 5.20 2.30
N ILE A 67 -2.33 5.91 2.91
CA ILE A 67 -3.76 5.64 2.83
C ILE A 67 -4.40 6.92 2.33
N HIS A 68 -5.05 6.87 1.17
CA HIS A 68 -5.71 8.03 0.55
C HIS A 68 -7.23 7.83 0.51
N PRO A 69 -8.04 8.83 0.93
CA PRO A 69 -7.64 10.14 1.48
C PRO A 69 -7.17 10.09 2.94
N GLY A 70 -7.17 8.91 3.56
CA GLY A 70 -6.86 8.69 4.96
C GLY A 70 -7.91 7.79 5.61
N LEU A 71 -7.79 7.56 6.91
CA LEU A 71 -8.78 6.80 7.68
C LEU A 71 -9.69 7.74 8.47
N ASN A 72 -11.00 7.50 8.44
CA ASN A 72 -11.94 8.16 9.33
C ASN A 72 -11.80 7.57 10.74
N ARG A 73 -10.91 8.14 11.54
CA ARG A 73 -10.67 7.72 12.94
C ARG A 73 -11.79 8.13 13.91
N LYS A 74 -12.67 9.05 13.52
CA LYS A 74 -13.73 9.59 14.38
C LYS A 74 -14.92 8.64 14.53
N THR A 75 -15.17 7.81 13.53
CA THR A 75 -16.33 6.90 13.50
C THR A 75 -15.88 5.48 13.16
N PRO A 76 -15.33 4.73 14.13
CA PRO A 76 -14.97 3.33 13.90
C PRO A 76 -16.24 2.51 13.60
N ILE A 77 -16.17 1.65 12.59
CA ILE A 77 -17.31 0.80 12.18
C ILE A 77 -17.54 -0.30 13.21
N LYS A 78 -16.45 -0.95 13.64
CA LYS A 78 -16.36 -1.94 14.73
C LYS A 78 -14.99 -1.77 15.39
N LYS A 79 -14.77 -2.32 16.60
CA LYS A 79 -13.50 -2.20 17.34
C LYS A 79 -12.27 -2.38 16.42
N GLY A 80 -11.58 -1.28 16.12
CA GLY A 80 -10.35 -1.27 15.30
C GLY A 80 -10.54 -1.20 13.77
N LEU A 81 -11.77 -1.23 13.25
CA LEU A 81 -12.05 -1.07 11.83
C LEU A 81 -12.45 0.38 11.52
N TYR A 82 -11.68 1.02 10.65
CA TYR A 82 -11.90 2.40 10.21
C TYR A 82 -12.26 2.44 8.73
N ALA A 83 -13.26 3.24 8.38
CA ALA A 83 -13.59 3.54 6.99
C ALA A 83 -12.52 4.46 6.37
N PHE A 84 -12.46 4.55 5.05
CA PHE A 84 -11.78 5.65 4.38
C PHE A 84 -12.38 7.00 4.78
N GLY A 85 -11.53 8.03 4.81
CA GLY A 85 -11.94 9.42 4.91
C GLY A 85 -12.71 9.88 3.66
N LYS A 86 -13.11 11.15 3.65
CA LYS A 86 -13.63 11.82 2.46
C LYS A 86 -12.49 12.64 1.86
N GLU A 87 -12.39 12.68 0.52
CA GLU A 87 -11.55 13.69 -0.11
C GLU A 87 -12.13 15.05 0.30
N GLU A 88 -11.30 15.91 0.90
CA GLU A 88 -11.65 17.32 1.00
C GLU A 88 -11.80 17.78 -0.45
N ARG A 89 -12.99 18.28 -0.80
CA ARG A 89 -13.14 19.01 -2.05
C ARG A 89 -12.17 20.17 -1.89
N GLU A 90 -11.08 20.18 -2.65
CA GLU A 90 -10.45 21.45 -3.00
C GLU A 90 -11.60 22.26 -3.60
N GLU A 91 -12.19 23.14 -2.79
CA GLU A 91 -12.93 24.27 -3.30
C GLU A 91 -11.91 24.97 -4.19
N SER A 92 -12.07 24.75 -5.48
CA SER A 92 -11.37 25.51 -6.50
C SER A 92 -11.65 26.97 -6.18
N GLU A 93 -10.64 27.64 -5.61
CA GLU A 93 -10.53 29.08 -5.57
C GLU A 93 -10.56 29.54 -7.04
N GLU A 94 -11.75 29.91 -7.51
CA GLU A 94 -11.93 30.87 -8.60
C GLU A 94 -11.64 32.29 -8.10
#